data_AF-A0A3D5C375-F1
#
_entry.id   AF-A0A3D5C375-F1
#
_cell.length_a   1.000
_cell.length_b   1.000
_cell.length_c   1.000
_cell.angle_alpha   90.00
_cell.angle_beta   90.00
_cell.angle_gamma   90.00
#
_symmetry.space_group_name_H-M   'P 1'
#
loop_
_entity.id
_entity.type
_entity.pdbx_description
1 polymer ?
#
loop_
_entity_poly.entity_id
_entity_poly.type
_entity_poly.pdbx_seq_one_letter_code
_entity_poly.pdbx_strand_id
1 'polypeptide(L)' 'MRLAVCNKTLDDRPIEAFFELAADAGFDAVEIIPGSLGTPIMDADPAMRVQILQVARAMGLDFV' A
#
# COMPACT_ATOMS: atom_id res chain seq x y z
N MET A 1 -18.59 6.04 -2.89
CA MET A 1 -18.31 5.06 -1.83
C MET A 1 -16.87 4.64 -2.04
N ARG A 2 -15.99 4.68 -1.02
CA ARG A 2 -14.58 4.30 -1.19
C ARG A 2 -14.40 2.80 -0.97
N LEU A 3 -13.77 2.12 -1.92
CA LEU A 3 -13.40 0.71 -1.81
C LEU A 3 -11.91 0.60 -1.46
N ALA A 4 -11.61 -0.19 -0.44
CA ALA A 4 -10.25 -0.48 -0.02
C ALA A 4 -9.96 -1.98 -0.11
N VAL A 5 -8.70 -2.31 -0.36
CA VAL A 5 -8.21 -3.69 -0.37
C VAL A 5 -7.03 -3.85 0.58
N CYS A 6 -6.99 -5.00 1.27
CA CYS A 6 -5.91 -5.35 2.17
C CYS A 6 -4.80 -6.11 1.42
N ASN A 7 -3.54 -5.75 1.67
CA ASN A 7 -2.40 -6.40 1.03
C ASN A 7 -2.16 -7.85 1.48
N LYS A 8 -2.94 -8.36 2.46
CA LYS A 8 -2.95 -9.78 2.86
C LYS A 8 -3.13 -10.73 1.68
N THR A 9 -3.78 -10.25 0.63
CA THR A 9 -4.15 -11.05 -0.54
C THR A 9 -2.97 -11.40 -1.44
N LEU A 10 -1.76 -10.88 -1.19
CA LEU A 10 -0.61 -11.00 -2.08
C LEU A 10 0.66 -11.64 -1.49
N ASP A 11 0.56 -12.25 -0.31
CA ASP A 11 1.67 -12.94 0.36
C ASP A 11 2.99 -12.12 0.32
N ASP A 12 4.06 -12.68 -0.27
CA ASP A 12 5.42 -12.13 -0.26
C ASP A 12 5.73 -11.22 -1.46
N ARG A 13 4.72 -10.80 -2.25
CA ARG A 13 4.97 -9.94 -3.42
C ARG A 13 5.39 -8.54 -3.01
N PRO A 14 6.19 -7.84 -3.85
CA PRO A 14 6.52 -6.44 -3.63
C PRO A 14 5.28 -5.57 -3.50
N ILE A 15 5.36 -4.55 -2.65
CA ILE A 15 4.22 -3.67 -2.36
C ILE A 15 3.78 -2.87 -3.60
N GLU A 16 4.70 -2.59 -4.51
CA GLU A 16 4.43 -1.91 -5.76
C GLU A 16 3.49 -2.75 -6.64
N ALA A 17 3.70 -4.07 -6.71
CA ALA A 17 2.82 -4.98 -7.45
C ALA A 17 1.41 -5.02 -6.84
N PHE A 18 1.30 -4.84 -5.52
CA PHE A 18 -0.01 -4.70 -4.88
C PHE A 18 -0.71 -3.40 -5.26
N PHE A 19 0.00 -2.27 -5.29
CA PHE A 19 -0.59 -1.00 -5.70
C PHE A 19 -1.02 -1.02 -7.16
N GLU A 20 -0.22 -1.59 -8.05
CA GLU A 20 -0.60 -1.77 -9.46
C GLU A 20 -1.88 -2.59 -9.59
N LEU A 21 -1.98 -3.73 -8.88
CA LEU A 21 -3.18 -4.56 -8.90
C LEU A 21 -4.40 -3.86 -8.29
N ALA A 22 -4.23 -3.11 -7.20
CA ALA A 22 -5.32 -2.38 -6.57
C ALA A 22 -5.86 -1.27 -7.48
N ALA A 23 -4.96 -0.53 -8.15
CA ALA A 23 -5.33 0.49 -9.11
C ALA A 23 -6.04 -0.10 -10.35
N ASP A 24 -5.50 -1.19 -10.91
CA ASP A 24 -6.09 -1.85 -12.09
C ASP A 24 -7.46 -2.47 -11.78
N ALA A 25 -7.65 -2.97 -10.56
CA ALA A 25 -8.94 -3.48 -10.08
C ALA A 25 -9.96 -2.37 -9.71
N GLY A 26 -9.56 -1.10 -9.74
CA GLY A 26 -10.43 0.05 -9.48
C GLY A 26 -10.71 0.34 -8.01
N PHE A 27 -9.81 -0.05 -7.10
CA PHE A 27 -9.88 0.37 -5.69
C PHE A 27 -9.48 1.83 -5.53
N ASP A 28 -10.07 2.49 -4.53
CA ASP A 28 -9.73 3.88 -4.17
C ASP A 28 -8.61 3.96 -3.13
N ALA A 29 -8.42 2.88 -2.35
CA ALA A 29 -7.51 2.87 -1.24
C ALA A 29 -6.94 1.48 -0.92
N VAL A 30 -5.91 1.46 -0.07
CA VAL A 30 -5.21 0.27 0.37
C VAL A 30 -5.02 0.24 1.89
N GLU A 31 -5.13 -0.97 2.47
CA GLU A 31 -4.77 -1.28 3.84
C GLU A 31 -3.51 -2.15 3.86
N ILE A 32 -2.51 -1.76 4.66
CA ILE A 32 -1.24 -2.49 4.76
C ILE A 32 -1.16 -3.20 6.10
N ILE A 33 -0.93 -4.52 6.04
CA ILE A 33 -0.69 -5.33 7.24
C ILE A 33 0.62 -4.91 7.91
N PRO A 34 0.62 -4.71 9.24
CA PRO A 34 1.85 -4.48 9.99
C PRO A 34 2.90 -5.57 9.72
N GLY A 35 4.11 -5.15 9.36
CA GLY A 35 5.25 -6.04 9.11
C GLY A 35 5.35 -6.59 7.67
N SER A 36 4.33 -6.41 6.84
CA SER A 36 4.37 -6.84 5.42
C SER A 36 5.37 -6.05 4.55
N LEU A 37 5.87 -4.91 5.04
CA LEU A 37 6.89 -4.09 4.39
C LEU A 37 8.32 -4.41 4.86
N GLY A 38 8.51 -5.55 5.54
CA GLY A 38 9.78 -5.95 6.16
C GLY A 38 10.11 -5.20 7.46
N THR A 39 9.79 -3.90 7.54
CA THR A 39 9.84 -3.10 8.78
C THR A 39 8.42 -2.68 9.16
N PRO A 40 8.00 -2.83 10.43
CA PRO A 40 6.75 -2.25 10.89
C PRO A 40 6.72 -0.75 10.58
N ILE A 41 5.61 -0.25 10.03
CA ILE A 41 5.54 1.16 9.58
C ILE A 41 5.78 2.16 10.71
N MET A 42 5.47 1.77 11.95
CA MET A 42 5.71 2.57 13.16
C MET A 42 7.21 2.74 13.47
N ASP A 43 8.04 1.83 12.98
CA ASP A 43 9.49 1.81 13.15
C ASP A 43 10.23 2.27 11.88
N ALA A 44 9.53 2.38 10.74
CA ALA A 44 10.11 2.85 9.49
C ALA A 44 10.56 4.32 9.56
N ASP A 45 11.62 4.67 8.85
CA ASP A 45 12.09 6.05 8.69
C ASP A 45 10.95 6.94 8.13
N PRO A 46 10.71 8.15 8.68
CA PRO A 46 9.80 9.12 8.09
C PRO A 46 9.94 9.30 6.57
N ALA A 47 11.16 9.28 6.03
CA ALA A 47 11.42 9.37 4.60
C ALA A 47 10.80 8.19 3.82
N MET A 48 10.95 6.97 4.34
CA MET A 48 10.35 5.76 3.78
C MET A 48 8.81 5.85 3.79
N ARG A 49 8.23 6.35 4.88
CA ARG A 49 6.77 6.53 4.98
C ARG A 49 6.25 7.50 3.92
N VAL A 50 6.94 8.63 3.72
CA VAL A 50 6.60 9.61 2.68
C VAL A 50 6.71 9.01 1.30
N GLN A 51 7.76 8.23 1.03
CA GLN A 51 7.97 7.59 -0.27
C GLN A 51 6.86 6.59 -0.59
N ILE A 52 6.47 5.74 0.37
CA ILE A 52 5.37 4.78 0.21
C ILE A 52 4.05 5.51 -0.11
N LEU A 53 3.75 6.60 0.61
CA LEU A 53 2.57 7.42 0.36
C LEU A 53 2.59 8.05 -1.05
N GLN A 54 3.74 8.54 -1.50
CA GLN A 54 3.88 9.13 -2.82
C GLN A 54 3.67 8.11 -3.93
N VAL A 55 4.21 6.89 -3.78
CA VAL A 55 4.05 5.81 -4.77
C VAL A 55 2.58 5.42 -4.91
N ALA A 56 1.86 5.17 -3.82
CA ALA A 56 0.44 4.82 -3.89
C ALA A 56 -0.40 5.95 -4.52
N ARG A 57 -0.15 7.21 -4.12
CA ARG A 57 -0.86 8.37 -4.66
C ARG A 57 -0.61 8.60 -6.14
N ALA A 58 0.60 8.31 -6.61
CA ALA A 58 0.92 8.38 -8.04
C ALA A 58 0.10 7.37 -8.86
N MET A 59 -0.40 6.31 -8.22
CA MET A 59 -1.31 5.31 -8.80
C MET A 59 -2.79 5.59 -8.50
N GLY A 60 -3.12 6.74 -7.91
CA GLY A 60 -4.50 7.11 -7.57
C GLY A 60 -5.05 6.45 -6.30
N LEU A 61 -4.20 5.81 -5.50
CA LEU A 61 -4.58 5.12 -4.27
C LEU A 61 -4.31 5.97 -3.02
N ASP A 62 -5.26 5.97 -2.09
CA ASP A 62 -5.07 6.45 -0.73
C ASP A 62 -4.80 5.30 0.26
N PHE A 63 -4.43 5.63 1.50
CA PHE A 63 -4.33 4.66 2.60
C PHE A 63 -5.56 4.78 3.52
N VAL A 64 -5.99 3.65 4.08
CA VAL A 64 -6.97 3.57 5.17
C VAL A 64 -6.34 3.11 6.48
#